data_AF-A0A2V2RKY2-F1
#
_entry.id   AF-A0A2V2RKY2-F1
#
_cell.length_a   1.000
_cell.length_b   1.000
_cell.length_c   1.000
_cell.angle_alpha   90.00
_cell.angle_beta   90.00
_cell.angle_gamma   90.00
#
_symmetry.space_group_name_H-M   'P 1'
#
loop_
_entity.id
_entity.type
_entity.pdbx_description
1 polymer ?
#
loop_
_entity_poly.entity_id
_entity_poly.type
_entity_poly.pdbx_seq_one_letter_code
_entity_poly.pdbx_strand_id
1 'polypeptide(L)'
;MFAADTAKPAASGGTAKTYQVTGPVLELTDTMIVVKKGQDRWELARDASTKVDGDLKVGSSVTIMYRMTATSVEVKPTKAAAPKKP
;
A
#
# COMPACT_ATOMS: atom_id res chain seq x y z
N MET A 1 15.45 39.83 -14.39
CA MET A 1 16.31 39.43 -13.26
C MET A 1 16.42 37.92 -13.25
N PHE A 2 17.64 37.41 -13.40
CA PHE A 2 17.97 35.99 -13.32
C PHE A 2 18.04 35.55 -11.86
N ALA A 3 17.54 34.36 -11.55
CA ALA A 3 18.13 33.48 -10.54
C ALA A 3 17.76 32.04 -10.89
N ALA A 4 18.77 31.27 -11.28
CA ALA A 4 18.70 29.83 -11.42
C ALA A 4 18.68 29.21 -10.02
N ASP A 5 17.72 28.32 -9.75
CA ASP A 5 17.83 27.36 -8.66
C ASP A 5 18.09 25.98 -9.25
N THR A 6 19.18 25.40 -8.78
CA THR A 6 19.78 24.15 -9.25
C THR A 6 18.86 22.97 -8.96
N ALA A 7 18.23 22.41 -10.00
CA ALA A 7 17.55 21.13 -9.89
C ALA A 7 18.58 20.01 -9.64
N LYS A 8 18.76 19.65 -8.37
CA LYS A 8 19.46 18.44 -7.93
C LYS A 8 18.70 17.23 -8.47
N PRO A 9 19.36 16.26 -9.14
CA PRO A 9 18.66 15.07 -9.64
C PRO A 9 18.09 14.31 -8.43
N ALA A 10 16.76 14.29 -8.33
CA ALA A 10 16.06 13.46 -7.37
C ALA A 10 16.27 12.01 -7.79
N ALA A 11 17.05 11.28 -7.00
CA ALA A 11 17.10 9.84 -7.07
C ALA A 11 15.68 9.31 -6.83
N SER A 12 15.05 8.76 -7.86
CA SER A 12 13.74 8.10 -7.79
C SER A 12 13.88 6.78 -7.01
N GLY A 13 14.01 6.88 -5.69
CA GLY A 13 13.62 5.78 -4.80
C GLY A 13 12.11 5.66 -4.91
N GLY A 14 11.62 4.62 -5.59
CA GLY A 14 10.20 4.37 -5.74
C GLY A 14 9.54 4.13 -4.38
N THR A 15 9.09 5.18 -3.72
CA THR A 15 8.29 5.09 -2.49
C THR A 15 7.03 4.32 -2.86
N ALA A 16 6.81 3.16 -2.23
CA ALA A 16 5.57 2.43 -2.40
C ALA A 16 4.39 3.39 -2.21
N LYS A 17 3.50 3.46 -3.21
CA LYS A 17 2.37 4.39 -3.16
C LYS A 17 1.55 4.10 -1.90
N THR A 18 1.22 5.14 -1.16
CA THR A 18 0.24 5.05 -0.07
C THR A 18 -1.15 5.07 -0.71
N TYR A 19 -1.94 4.06 -0.39
CA TYR A 19 -3.32 3.89 -0.82
C TYR A 19 -4.27 4.19 0.33
N GLN A 20 -5.54 4.38 -0.02
CA GLN A 20 -6.58 4.64 0.96
C GLN A 20 -7.79 3.74 0.72
N VAL A 21 -8.40 3.31 1.82
CA VAL A 21 -9.70 2.63 1.81
C VAL A 21 -10.56 3.27 2.89
N THR A 22 -11.81 3.60 2.55
CA THR A 22 -12.76 4.19 3.48
C THR A 22 -14.01 3.32 3.54
N GLY A 23 -14.49 3.06 4.76
CA GLY A 23 -15.70 2.28 4.97
C GLY A 23 -15.95 1.97 6.44
N PRO A 24 -17.12 1.39 6.76
CA PRO A 24 -17.40 0.89 8.09
C PRO A 24 -16.51 -0.32 8.41
N VAL A 25 -15.99 -0.37 9.63
CA VAL A 25 -15.28 -1.54 10.15
C VAL A 25 -16.28 -2.67 10.36
N LEU A 26 -16.03 -3.81 9.71
CA LEU A 26 -16.82 -5.02 9.89
C LEU A 26 -16.26 -5.90 11.01
N GLU A 27 -14.94 -5.93 11.14
CA GLU A 27 -14.22 -6.77 12.08
C GLU A 27 -12.91 -6.07 12.49
N LEU A 28 -12.54 -6.23 13.75
CA LEU A 28 -11.36 -5.63 14.33
C LEU A 28 -10.72 -6.61 15.32
N THR A 29 -9.45 -6.92 15.10
CA THR A 29 -8.61 -7.70 16.02
C THR A 29 -7.30 -6.95 16.26
N ASP A 30 -6.42 -7.50 17.10
CA ASP A 30 -5.09 -6.94 17.33
C ASP A 30 -4.20 -6.96 16.08
N THR A 31 -4.47 -7.85 15.13
CA THR A 31 -3.63 -8.06 13.94
C THR A 31 -4.33 -7.74 12.62
N MET A 32 -5.63 -7.48 12.63
CA MET A 32 -6.42 -7.24 11.41
C MET A 32 -7.50 -6.17 11.60
N ILE A 33 -7.74 -5.41 10.54
CA ILE A 33 -8.90 -4.53 10.38
C ILE A 33 -9.61 -4.93 9.10
N VAL A 34 -10.91 -5.17 9.18
CA VAL A 34 -11.74 -5.42 8.00
C VAL A 34 -12.70 -4.28 7.80
N VAL A 35 -12.74 -3.74 6.58
CA VAL A 35 -13.68 -2.69 6.19
C VAL A 35 -14.50 -3.10 4.97
N LYS A 36 -15.71 -2.55 4.85
CA LYS A 36 -16.53 -2.71 3.65
C LYS A 36 -16.35 -1.51 2.73
N LYS A 37 -15.94 -1.74 1.48
CA LYS A 37 -15.91 -0.69 0.44
C LYS A 37 -16.82 -1.10 -0.71
N GLY A 38 -17.97 -0.43 -0.81
CA GLY A 38 -19.01 -0.85 -1.76
C GLY A 38 -19.57 -2.23 -1.38
N GLN A 39 -19.40 -3.21 -2.26
CA GLN A 39 -19.77 -4.61 -2.01
C GLN A 39 -18.57 -5.48 -1.59
N ASP A 40 -17.35 -4.95 -1.67
CA ASP A 40 -16.13 -5.68 -1.37
C ASP A 40 -15.78 -5.62 0.12
N ARG A 41 -15.28 -6.75 0.63
CA ARG A 41 -14.69 -6.88 1.96
C ARG A 41 -13.17 -6.72 1.83
N TRP A 42 -12.62 -5.73 2.50
CA TRP A 42 -11.19 -5.42 2.49
C TRP A 42 -10.57 -5.80 3.81
N GLU A 43 -9.57 -6.68 3.78
CA GLU A 43 -8.84 -7.15 4.96
C GLU A 43 -7.45 -6.53 4.95
N LEU A 44 -7.10 -5.84 6.03
CA LEU A 44 -5.84 -5.14 6.19
C LEU A 44 -5.16 -5.64 7.46
N ALA A 45 -3.90 -6.05 7.33
CA ALA A 45 -3.06 -6.33 8.49
C ALA A 45 -2.80 -5.02 9.25
N ARG A 46 -2.81 -5.12 10.58
CA ARG A 46 -2.34 -4.06 11.48
C ARG A 46 -1.37 -4.65 12.49
N ASP A 47 -0.60 -3.78 13.10
CA ASP A 47 0.32 -4.11 14.19
C ASP A 47 0.40 -2.96 15.20
N ALA A 48 1.20 -3.13 16.25
CA ALA A 48 1.36 -2.15 17.33
C ALA A 48 1.91 -0.78 16.85
N SER A 49 2.54 -0.72 15.68
CA SER A 49 3.03 0.52 15.06
C SER A 49 1.94 1.24 14.25
N THR A 50 0.78 0.61 14.04
CA THR A 50 -0.34 1.22 13.34
C THR A 50 -0.91 2.34 14.20
N LYS A 51 -0.66 3.59 13.79
CA LYS A 51 -1.22 4.76 14.45
C LYS A 51 -2.74 4.77 14.27
N VAL A 52 -3.46 4.80 15.39
CA VAL A 52 -4.91 4.96 15.42
C VAL A 52 -5.22 6.33 16.02
N ASP A 53 -5.96 7.14 15.26
CA ASP A 53 -6.41 8.45 15.68
C ASP A 53 -7.94 8.36 15.87
N GLY A 54 -8.40 8.41 17.13
CA GLY A 54 -9.83 8.27 17.49
C GLY A 54 -10.26 6.88 17.97
N ASP A 55 -11.59 6.67 18.01
CA ASP A 55 -12.23 5.47 18.56
C ASP A 55 -12.45 4.40 17.46
N LEU A 56 -11.42 3.59 17.23
CA LEU A 56 -11.47 2.48 16.27
C LEU A 56 -12.19 1.28 16.89
N LYS A 57 -13.40 1.01 16.40
CA LYS A 57 -14.23 -0.14 16.78
C LYS A 57 -15.07 -0.63 15.60
N VAL A 58 -15.64 -1.82 15.73
CA VAL A 58 -16.60 -2.37 14.75
C VAL A 58 -17.79 -1.41 14.62
N GLY A 59 -18.21 -1.18 13.37
CA GLY A 59 -19.28 -0.25 13.00
C GLY A 59 -18.82 1.19 12.76
N SER A 60 -17.66 1.61 13.26
CA SER A 60 -17.12 2.94 12.99
C SER A 60 -16.76 3.10 11.51
N SER A 61 -17.13 4.24 10.91
CA SER A 61 -16.65 4.61 9.57
C SER A 61 -15.23 5.16 9.69
N VAL A 62 -14.28 4.53 9.00
CA VAL A 62 -12.85 4.87 9.08
C VAL A 62 -12.23 5.02 7.70
N THR A 63 -11.20 5.84 7.60
CA THR A 63 -10.30 5.90 6.44
C THR A 63 -8.95 5.33 6.83
N ILE A 64 -8.53 4.26 6.18
CA ILE A 64 -7.29 3.55 6.46
C ILE A 64 -6.28 3.87 5.36
N MET A 65 -5.14 4.42 5.75
CA MET A 65 -3.97 4.60 4.89
C MET A 65 -3.14 3.31 4.94
N TYR A 66 -2.84 2.71 3.79
CA TYR A 66 -2.06 1.48 3.73
C TYR A 66 -1.08 1.50 2.56
N ARG A 67 -0.08 0.63 2.61
CA ARG A 67 0.85 0.40 1.48
C ARG A 67 0.74 -1.06 1.08
N MET A 68 0.77 -1.32 -0.22
CA MET A 68 0.92 -2.67 -0.73
C MET A 68 2.41 -2.99 -0.79
N THR A 69 2.84 -4.02 -0.05
CA THR A 69 4.24 -4.45 0.00
C THR A 69 4.32 -5.91 -0.39
N ALA A 70 5.23 -6.24 -1.32
CA ALA A 70 5.50 -7.63 -1.67
C ALA A 70 6.16 -8.34 -0.50
N THR A 71 5.62 -9.48 -0.10
CA THR A 71 6.15 -10.30 1.01
C THR A 71 7.19 -11.33 0.53
N SER A 72 7.02 -11.84 -0.70
CA SER A 72 7.99 -12.72 -1.35
C SER A 72 7.87 -12.58 -2.88
N VAL A 73 8.99 -12.73 -3.57
CA VAL A 73 9.05 -12.73 -5.03
C VAL A 73 9.84 -13.96 -5.48
N GLU A 74 9.17 -14.87 -6.18
CA GLU A 74 9.79 -16.04 -6.79
C GLU A 74 9.85 -15.84 -8.31
N VAL A 75 11.06 -15.83 -8.87
CA VAL A 75 11.26 -15.69 -10.32
C VAL A 75 11.09 -17.07 -10.96
N LYS A 76 9.97 -17.27 -11.63
CA LYS A 76 9.76 -18.47 -12.44
C LYS A 76 10.52 -18.35 -13.77
N PRO A 77 11.24 -19.39 -14.21
CA PRO A 77 11.98 -19.34 -15.46
C PRO A 77 11.01 -19.11 -16.62
N THR A 78 11.14 -17.97 -17.29
CA THR A 78 10.52 -17.77 -18.61
C THR A 78 11.39 -18.52 -19.62
N LYS A 79 10.79 -19.40 -20.43
CA LYS A 79 11.51 -20.12 -21.49
C LYS A 79 12.09 -19.05 -22.43
N ALA A 80 13.39 -18.80 -22.32
CA ALA A 80 14.07 -17.79 -23.12
C ALA A 80 13.78 -18.04 -24.60
N ALA A 81 13.14 -17.06 -25.25
CA ALA A 81 13.05 -17.04 -26.70
C ALA A 81 14.49 -16.95 -27.23
N ALA A 82 14.85 -17.91 -28.08
CA ALA A 82 16.21 -18.10 -28.59
C ALA A 82 16.77 -16.81 -29.21
N PRO A 83 18.08 -16.53 -29.04
CA PRO A 83 18.72 -15.37 -29.65
C PRO A 83 18.66 -15.51 -31.18
N LYS A 84 18.06 -14.52 -31.86
CA LYS A 84 18.29 -14.33 -33.30
C LYS A 84 19.74 -13.86 -33.47
N LYS A 85 20.54 -14.74 -34.09
CA LYS A 85 21.94 -14.53 -34.50
C LYS A 85 22.02 -13.36 -35.52
N PRO A 86 23.13 -12.59 -35.56
CA PRO A 86 23.19 -11.26 -36.19
C PRO A 86 22.99 -11.25 -37.71
#